data_AF-A0A950N8W1-F1
#
_entry.id   AF-A0A950N8W1-F1
#
_cell.length_a   1.000
_cell.length_b   1.000
_cell.length_c   1.000
_cell.angle_alpha   90.00
_cell.angle_beta   90.00
_cell.angle_gamma   90.00
#
_symmetry.space_group_name_H-M   'P 1'
#
loop_
_entity.id
_entity.type
_entity.pdbx_description
1 polymer ?
#
loop_
_entity_poly.entity_id
_entity_poly.type
_entity_poly.pdbx_seq_one_letter_code
_entity_poly.pdbx_strand_id
1 'polypeptide(L)' 'MRKVLRTEQGPREIPPQEKSVWICMCGLSKDQPFCDGSHKQTRDEAEGKVYQYDADGHRTEV' A
#
# COMPACT_ATOMS: atom_id res chain seq x y z
N MET A 1 -1.61 -3.08 -15.20
CA MET A 1 -2.17 -1.86 -14.58
C MET A 1 -2.89 -2.25 -13.29
N ARG A 2 -2.61 -1.56 -12.19
CA ARG A 2 -3.20 -1.82 -10.86
C ARG A 2 -4.00 -0.61 -10.43
N LYS A 3 -5.26 -0.79 -10.01
CA LYS A 3 -6.07 0.29 -9.43
C LYS A 3 -6.16 0.08 -7.92
N VAL A 4 -5.97 1.15 -7.15
CA VAL A 4 -6.05 1.09 -5.70
C VAL A 4 -6.90 2.25 -5.19
N LEU A 5 -7.94 1.92 -4.43
CA LEU A 5 -8.70 2.88 -3.65
C LEU A 5 -7.95 3.15 -2.35
N ARG A 6 -7.70 4.42 -2.03
CA ARG A 6 -7.01 4.83 -0.80
C ARG A 6 -7.97 4.83 0.38
N THR A 7 -8.26 3.64 0.90
CA THR A 7 -8.90 3.49 2.22
C THR A 7 -7.87 3.43 3.35
N GLU A 8 -6.66 2.95 3.06
CA GLU A 8 -5.56 2.81 4.02
C GLU A 8 -4.23 3.16 3.32
N GLN A 9 -3.31 3.79 4.07
CA GLN A 9 -2.05 4.29 3.51
C GLN A 9 -0.80 3.63 4.13
N GLY A 10 -0.96 2.83 5.18
CA GLY A 10 0.16 2.25 5.92
C GLY A 10 -0.06 0.77 6.26
N PRO A 11 0.98 0.05 6.67
CA PRO A 11 0.79 -1.32 7.11
C PRO A 11 0.11 -1.38 8.48
N ARG A 12 -0.58 -2.49 8.75
CA ARG A 12 -1.09 -2.82 10.07
C ARG A 12 -0.11 -3.74 10.79
N GLU A 13 0.25 -3.39 12.02
CA GLU A 13 1.00 -4.30 12.89
C GLU A 13 0.07 -5.42 13.39
N ILE A 14 0.55 -6.65 13.31
CA ILE A 14 -0.04 -7.79 14.01
C ILE A 14 0.80 -8.02 15.28
N PRO A 15 0.20 -7.93 16.48
CA PRO A 15 0.92 -8.10 17.72
C PRO A 15 1.71 -9.43 17.73
N PRO A 16 2.98 -9.40 18.13
CA PRO A 16 3.80 -10.60 18.15
C PRO A 16 3.32 -11.60 19.20
N GLN A 17 3.36 -12.89 18.85
CA GLN A 17 3.62 -13.92 19.85
C GLN A 17 5.13 -14.01 20.14
N GLU A 18 5.98 -13.79 19.11
CA GLU A 18 7.45 -13.71 19.23
C GLU A 18 8.09 -12.55 18.44
N LYS A 19 7.61 -12.26 17.22
CA LYS A 19 8.13 -11.19 16.34
C LYS A 19 7.00 -10.43 15.65
N SER A 20 7.11 -9.10 15.57
CA SER A 20 6.08 -8.28 14.94
C SER A 20 6.01 -8.58 13.45
N VAL A 21 4.79 -8.69 12.93
CA VAL A 21 4.52 -8.86 11.50
C VAL A 21 3.73 -7.66 11.02
N TRP A 22 4.08 -7.14 9.85
CA TRP A 22 3.44 -5.98 9.25
C TRP A 22 2.69 -6.39 7.99
N ILE A 23 1.38 -6.17 7.97
CA ILE A 23 0.50 -6.50 6.85
C ILE A 23 0.28 -5.26 6.00
N CYS A 24 0.47 -5.38 4.69
CA CYS A 24 0.30 -4.28 3.77
C CYS A 24 -1.18 -3.92 3.61
N MET A 25 -1.54 -2.68 3.97
CA MET A 25 -2.86 -2.12 3.66
C MET A 25 -2.81 -1.07 2.55
N CYS A 26 -1.62 -0.61 2.14
CA CYS A 26 -1.49 0.33 1.03
C CYS A 26 -1.76 -0.31 -0.35
N GLY A 27 -1.91 -1.63 -0.41
CA GLY A 27 -2.23 -2.32 -1.65
C GLY A 27 -1.20 -2.07 -2.76
N LEU A 28 0.09 -1.90 -2.44
CA LEU A 28 1.18 -1.78 -3.41
C LEU A 28 2.35 -2.73 -3.17
N SER A 29 2.38 -3.45 -2.04
CA SER A 29 3.46 -4.39 -1.77
C SER A 29 3.58 -5.42 -2.88
N LYS A 30 4.84 -5.74 -3.23
CA LYS A 30 5.22 -6.85 -4.11
C LYS A 30 5.29 -8.18 -3.36
N ASP A 31 5.33 -8.13 -2.03
CA ASP A 31 5.41 -9.27 -1.13
C ASP A 31 4.12 -9.45 -0.32
N GLN A 32 2.96 -9.23 -0.96
CA GLN A 32 1.66 -9.40 -0.30
C GLN A 32 1.52 -10.81 0.30
N PRO A 33 0.99 -10.97 1.54
CA PRO A 33 0.27 -9.97 2.34
C PRO A 33 1.17 -9.02 3.17
N PHE A 34 2.49 -9.18 3.12
CA PHE A 34 3.42 -8.49 3.98
C PHE A 34 3.78 -7.09 3.47
N CYS A 35 4.16 -6.22 4.39
CA CYS A 35 4.66 -4.90 4.07
C CYS A 35 6.11 -4.94 3.61
N ASP A 36 6.37 -4.52 2.37
CA ASP A 36 7.71 -4.36 1.79
C ASP A 36 8.22 -2.90 1.83
N GLY A 37 7.45 -1.97 2.41
CA GLY A 37 7.78 -0.55 2.47
C GLY A 37 7.25 0.30 1.30
N SER A 38 6.57 -0.28 0.31
CA SER A 38 5.99 0.44 -0.83
C SER A 38 5.01 1.56 -0.43
N HIS A 39 4.39 1.43 0.75
CA HIS A 39 3.49 2.45 1.33
C HIS A 39 4.14 3.84 1.51
N LYS A 40 5.47 3.92 1.54
CA LYS A 40 6.17 5.21 1.68
C LYS A 40 5.98 6.11 0.46
N GLN A 41 5.72 5.53 -0.72
CA GLN A 41 5.51 6.24 -1.98
C GLN A 41 4.08 6.78 -2.13
N THR A 42 3.16 6.40 -1.23
CA THR A 42 1.74 6.76 -1.32
C THR A 42 1.31 7.81 -0.30
N ARG A 43 2.26 8.46 0.39
CA ARG A 43 1.97 9.37 1.52
C ARG A 43 1.31 10.69 1.11
N ASP A 44 1.47 11.07 -0.14
CA ASP A 44 0.87 12.26 -0.75
C ASP A 44 -0.43 11.94 -1.50
N GLU A 45 -0.90 10.70 -1.43
CA GLU A 45 -2.14 10.27 -2.05
C GLU A 45 -3.33 10.59 -1.12
N ALA A 46 -4.29 11.35 -1.65
CA ALA A 46 -5.48 11.74 -0.91
C ALA A 46 -6.37 10.53 -0.54
N GLU A 47 -6.93 10.58 0.68
CA GLU A 47 -7.89 9.61 1.19
C GLU A 47 -9.15 9.56 0.30
N GLY A 48 -9.67 8.35 0.09
CA GLY A 48 -10.87 8.12 -0.71
C GLY A 48 -10.69 8.28 -2.22
N LYS A 49 -9.51 8.66 -2.70
CA LYS A 49 -9.19 8.73 -4.13
C LYS A 49 -8.73 7.38 -4.67
N VAL A 50 -8.94 7.19 -5.97
CA VAL A 50 -8.46 6.00 -6.69
C VAL A 50 -7.23 6.38 -7.50
N TYR A 51 -6.18 5.58 -7.37
CA TYR A 51 -4.95 5.74 -8.13
C TYR A 51 -4.75 4.53 -9.03
N GLN A 52 -4.42 4.79 -10.30
CA GLN A 52 -4.02 3.79 -11.26
C GLN A 52 -2.51 3.83 -11.45
N TYR A 53 -1.87 2.67 -11.28
CA TYR A 53 -0.43 2.47 -11.50
C TYR A 53 -0.21 1.67 -12.79
N ASP A 54 0.66 2.16 -13.65
CA ASP A 54 1.10 1.46 -14.86
C ASP A 54 2.18 0.40 -14.57
N ALA A 55 2.77 -0.18 -15.62
CA ALA A 55 3.83 -1.18 -15.47
C ALA A 55 5.17 -0.58 -15.02
N ASP A 56 5.39 0.69 -15.32
CA ASP A 56 6.61 1.43 -15.01
C ASP A 56 6.56 2.10 -13.62
N GLY A 57 5.38 2.07 -12.98
CA GLY A 57 5.14 2.64 -11.66
C GLY A 57 4.64 4.08 -11.68
N HIS A 58 4.36 4.67 -12.85
CA HIS A 58 3.69 5.97 -12.90
C HIS A 58 2.27 5.83 -12.38
N ARG A 59 1.82 6.86 -11.66
CA ARG A 59 0.49 6.92 -11.07
C ARG A 59 -0.35 8.04 -11.67
N THR A 60 -1.65 7.82 -11.73
CA THR A 60 -2.64 8.83 -12.11
C THR A 60 -3.87 8.69 -11.21
N GLU A 61 -4.40 9.82 -10.71
CA GLU A 61 -5.70 9.85 -10.03
C GLU A 61 -6.81 9.62 -11.07
N VAL A 62 -7.74 8.71 -10.79
CA VAL A 62 -8.85 8.33 -11.67
C VAL A 62 -10.21 8.50 -11.02
#